data_AF-A0A6A4PDE1-F1
#
_entry.id   AF-A0A6A4PDE1-F1
#
_cell.length_a   1.000
_cell.length_b   1.000
_cell.length_c   1.000
_cell.angle_alpha   90.00
_cell.angle_beta   90.00
_cell.angle_gamma   90.00
#
_symmetry.space_group_name_H-M   'P 1'
#
loop_
_entity.id
_entity.type
_entity.pdbx_description
1 polymer ?
#
loop_
_entity_poly.entity_id
_entity_poly.type
_entity_poly.pdbx_seq_one_letter_code
_entity_poly.pdbx_strand_id
1 'polypeptide(L)'
;MASSKIETDDEFTEQEEDDDEGSLEHFDDFTIASSWERFISEIEAICRLWISDGPNNLLIKGAVLVEDSNNLYKVKSELKYSMKSYYMEYYFETNPDDGGKPAGWNFDLHDMQLCFGIKEFLVIAPQSASGVVLDAPEASKLLSSVAIALSNCSSLWPAFVPVHDPSRKAYIGIQSMGTVFTRRFEADLIRSQVPVKLMHLEGLYELFVSKFVSSLHQVVSFSSFSGQFFKC
;
A
#
# COMPACT_ATOMS: atom_id res chain seq x y z
N MET A 1 -32.84 -31.02 76.42
CA MET A 1 -34.16 -31.64 76.70
C MET A 1 -35.09 -31.23 75.56
N ALA A 2 -35.63 -32.24 74.85
CA ALA A 2 -36.83 -32.28 73.97
C ALA A 2 -37.11 -31.07 73.03
N SER A 3 -37.08 -31.27 71.70
CA SER A 3 -38.25 -31.64 70.85
C SER A 3 -39.20 -30.45 70.62
N SER A 4 -39.67 -30.05 69.44
CA SER A 4 -39.70 -30.62 68.08
C SER A 4 -40.37 -29.61 67.14
N LYS A 5 -39.95 -29.63 65.86
CA LYS A 5 -40.67 -29.40 64.57
C LYS A 5 -41.79 -28.34 64.46
N ILE A 6 -41.75 -27.57 63.37
CA ILE A 6 -42.62 -27.74 62.18
C ILE A 6 -42.02 -26.95 61.00
N GLU A 7 -41.91 -27.64 59.87
CA GLU A 7 -41.57 -27.15 58.52
C GLU A 7 -42.75 -26.42 57.88
N THR A 8 -42.46 -25.40 57.07
CA THR A 8 -43.21 -25.11 55.83
C THR A 8 -42.25 -24.55 54.80
N ASP A 9 -42.11 -25.28 53.71
CA ASP A 9 -41.40 -24.94 52.48
C ASP A 9 -42.06 -23.72 51.80
N ASP A 10 -41.24 -22.81 51.28
CA ASP A 10 -41.64 -21.94 50.17
C ASP A 10 -40.51 -21.90 49.14
N GLU A 11 -40.92 -22.16 47.92
CA GLU A 11 -40.17 -22.61 46.76
C GLU A 11 -39.40 -21.43 46.12
N PHE A 12 -38.06 -21.48 46.15
CA PHE A 12 -37.21 -20.57 45.39
C PHE A 12 -37.29 -20.93 43.90
N THR A 13 -38.12 -20.21 43.15
CA THR A 13 -38.04 -20.14 41.68
C THR A 13 -37.42 -18.81 41.30
N GLU A 14 -36.08 -18.74 41.35
CA GLU A 14 -35.34 -17.72 40.61
C GLU A 14 -35.27 -18.20 39.16
N GLN A 15 -36.01 -17.50 38.31
CA GLN A 15 -36.01 -17.66 36.87
C GLN A 15 -34.59 -17.42 36.34
N GLU A 16 -34.02 -18.42 35.69
CA GLU A 16 -32.93 -18.23 34.74
C GLU A 16 -33.46 -17.30 33.64
N GLU A 17 -32.98 -16.06 33.61
CA GLU A 17 -33.14 -15.19 32.44
C GLU A 17 -32.33 -15.82 31.31
N ASP A 18 -33.03 -16.61 30.48
CA ASP A 18 -32.61 -17.03 29.15
C ASP A 18 -32.25 -15.78 28.34
N ASP A 19 -30.98 -15.38 28.39
CA ASP A 19 -30.35 -14.37 27.54
C ASP A 19 -30.10 -14.94 26.12
N ASP A 20 -31.09 -15.64 25.57
CA ASP A 20 -31.09 -16.25 24.22
C ASP A 20 -31.98 -15.45 23.25
N GLU A 21 -32.09 -14.13 23.49
CA GLU A 21 -32.75 -13.20 22.57
C GLU A 21 -31.72 -12.57 21.62
N GLY A 22 -31.42 -13.29 20.54
CA GLY A 22 -31.02 -12.64 19.31
C GLY A 22 -29.74 -13.14 18.66
N SER A 23 -29.71 -14.42 18.27
CA SER A 23 -29.16 -14.77 16.95
C SER A 23 -30.04 -14.15 15.85
N LEU A 24 -30.19 -12.82 15.86
CA LEU A 24 -30.75 -12.10 14.73
C LEU A 24 -29.79 -12.36 13.59
N GLU A 25 -30.27 -13.07 12.57
CA GLU A 25 -29.60 -13.21 11.29
C GLU A 25 -29.15 -11.83 10.85
N HIS A 26 -27.86 -11.52 11.04
CA HIS A 26 -27.28 -10.27 10.58
C HIS A 26 -27.30 -10.33 9.06
N PHE A 27 -28.38 -9.81 8.48
CA PHE A 27 -28.49 -9.73 7.03
C PHE A 27 -27.49 -8.69 6.55
N ASP A 28 -26.49 -9.14 5.78
CA ASP A 28 -25.54 -8.24 5.13
C ASP A 28 -26.31 -7.37 4.10
N ASP A 29 -26.50 -6.10 4.43
CA ASP A 29 -27.15 -5.14 3.52
C ASP A 29 -26.15 -4.64 2.46
N PHE A 30 -26.13 -5.31 1.31
CA PHE A 30 -25.31 -4.95 0.15
C PHE A 30 -25.80 -3.69 -0.60
N THR A 31 -26.87 -3.03 -0.14
CA THR A 31 -27.34 -1.77 -0.75
C THR A 31 -26.62 -0.54 -0.19
N ILE A 32 -25.97 -0.68 0.96
CA ILE A 32 -25.19 0.38 1.60
C ILE A 32 -23.71 0.13 1.34
N ALA A 33 -23.01 1.17 0.88
CA ALA A 33 -21.56 1.09 0.74
C ALA A 33 -20.91 0.67 2.07
N SER A 34 -20.04 -0.32 2.03
CA SER A 34 -19.20 -0.71 3.16
C SER A 34 -18.20 0.39 3.53
N SER A 35 -17.59 0.29 4.72
CA SER A 35 -16.50 1.21 5.10
C SER A 35 -15.33 1.17 4.11
N TRP A 36 -15.05 0.00 3.54
CA TRP A 36 -14.00 -0.20 2.55
C TRP A 36 -14.34 0.45 1.21
N GLU A 37 -15.59 0.33 0.74
CA GLU A 37 -16.02 1.00 -0.50
C GLU A 37 -16.03 2.53 -0.36
N ARG A 38 -16.43 3.05 0.81
CA ARG A 38 -16.30 4.49 1.10
C ARG A 38 -14.84 4.95 1.05
N PHE A 39 -13.93 4.15 1.62
CA PHE A 39 -12.49 4.44 1.57
C PHE A 39 -11.94 4.45 0.15
N ILE A 40 -12.34 3.49 -0.70
CA ILE A 40 -11.98 3.49 -2.12
C ILE A 40 -12.54 4.75 -2.82
N SER A 41 -13.78 5.13 -2.51
CA SER A 41 -14.42 6.31 -3.09
C SER A 41 -13.68 7.60 -2.72
N GLU A 42 -13.20 7.73 -1.48
CA GLU A 42 -12.36 8.87 -1.06
C GLU A 42 -11.03 8.91 -1.83
N ILE A 43 -10.35 7.78 -1.96
CA ILE A 43 -9.12 7.69 -2.77
C ILE A 43 -9.41 8.07 -4.23
N GLU A 44 -10.51 7.55 -4.81
CA GLU A 44 -10.92 7.84 -6.18
C GLU A 44 -11.16 9.34 -6.38
N ALA A 45 -11.85 10.00 -5.45
CA ALA A 45 -12.10 11.43 -5.53
C ALA A 45 -10.79 12.25 -5.56
N ILE A 46 -9.81 11.89 -4.73
CA ILE A 46 -8.50 12.53 -4.71
C ILE A 46 -7.75 12.28 -6.03
N CYS A 47 -7.74 11.03 -6.51
CA CYS A 47 -7.12 10.69 -7.78
C CYS A 47 -7.75 11.48 -8.94
N ARG A 48 -9.08 11.55 -9.04
CA ARG A 48 -9.78 12.33 -10.07
C ARG A 48 -9.42 13.81 -10.02
N LEU A 49 -9.31 14.38 -8.82
CA LEU A 49 -8.89 15.76 -8.63
C LEU A 49 -7.47 15.98 -9.16
N TRP A 50 -6.51 15.14 -8.75
CA TRP A 50 -5.12 15.28 -9.20
C TRP A 50 -4.95 15.03 -10.70
N ILE A 51 -5.68 14.07 -11.27
CA ILE A 51 -5.70 13.81 -12.71
C ILE A 51 -6.27 15.02 -13.46
N SER A 52 -7.37 15.60 -12.96
CA SER A 52 -8.02 16.75 -13.59
C SER A 52 -7.17 18.02 -13.51
N ASP A 53 -6.45 18.21 -12.41
CA ASP A 53 -5.57 19.36 -12.25
C ASP A 53 -4.34 19.24 -13.16
N GLY A 54 -3.72 18.05 -13.19
CA GLY A 54 -2.47 17.82 -13.91
C GLY A 54 -1.28 18.61 -13.33
N PRO A 55 -0.06 18.35 -13.81
CA PRO A 55 1.17 18.84 -13.19
C PRO A 55 1.24 20.36 -12.97
N ASN A 56 0.85 21.15 -13.98
CA ASN A 56 0.95 22.61 -13.92
C ASN A 56 0.00 23.22 -12.88
N ASN A 57 -1.24 22.76 -12.81
CA ASN A 57 -2.18 23.29 -11.82
C ASN A 57 -1.84 22.79 -10.41
N LEU A 58 -1.32 21.57 -10.28
CA LEU A 58 -0.85 21.06 -8.99
C LEU A 58 0.31 21.89 -8.43
N LEU A 59 1.24 22.36 -9.28
CA LEU A 59 2.26 23.32 -8.88
C LEU A 59 1.65 24.61 -8.31
N ILE A 60 0.67 25.18 -9.00
CA ILE A 60 -0.02 26.41 -8.55
C ILE A 60 -0.75 26.17 -7.23
N LYS A 61 -1.32 24.97 -7.04
CA LYS A 61 -2.04 24.57 -5.82
C LYS A 61 -1.12 24.19 -4.65
N GLY A 62 0.20 24.36 -4.79
CA GLY A 62 1.15 24.18 -3.71
C GLY A 62 1.83 22.81 -3.67
N ALA A 63 2.03 22.16 -4.82
CA ALA A 63 2.94 21.02 -4.90
C ALA A 63 4.34 21.42 -4.43
N VAL A 64 4.96 20.55 -3.64
CA VAL A 64 6.26 20.80 -2.99
C VAL A 64 7.34 20.02 -3.73
N LEU A 65 8.49 20.64 -3.97
CA LEU A 65 9.66 19.97 -4.53
C LEU A 65 10.17 18.91 -3.53
N VAL A 66 10.46 17.70 -4.01
CA VAL A 66 11.02 16.64 -3.19
C VAL A 66 12.47 16.98 -2.85
N GLU A 67 12.83 16.86 -1.57
CA GLU A 67 14.19 17.08 -1.07
C GLU A 67 15.18 16.21 -1.87
N ASP A 68 16.34 16.78 -2.20
CA ASP A 68 17.42 16.16 -2.99
C ASP A 68 17.06 15.81 -4.46
N SER A 69 15.91 16.27 -4.98
CA SER A 69 15.52 16.07 -6.38
C SER A 69 15.53 17.37 -7.18
N ASN A 70 15.92 17.28 -8.45
CA ASN A 70 16.03 18.46 -9.32
C ASN A 70 14.70 18.86 -9.99
N ASN A 71 13.76 17.92 -10.13
CA ASN A 71 12.53 18.13 -10.91
C ASN A 71 11.31 17.31 -10.45
N LEU A 72 11.40 16.61 -9.30
CA LEU A 72 10.30 15.80 -8.79
C LEU A 72 9.48 16.60 -7.77
N TYR A 73 8.20 16.73 -8.03
CA TYR A 73 7.26 17.43 -7.17
C TYR A 73 6.29 16.43 -6.57
N LYS A 74 5.75 16.78 -5.40
CA LYS A 74 4.71 16.00 -4.76
C LYS A 74 3.56 16.85 -4.24
N VAL A 75 2.36 16.27 -4.30
CA VAL A 75 1.18 16.74 -3.57
C VAL A 75 0.75 15.67 -2.58
N LYS A 76 0.12 16.09 -1.49
CA LYS A 76 -0.25 15.22 -0.37
C LYS A 76 -1.71 15.42 0.00
N SER A 77 -2.40 14.33 0.33
CA SER A 77 -3.75 14.34 0.92
C SER A 77 -3.80 13.40 2.13
N GLU A 78 -4.56 13.77 3.16
CA GLU A 78 -4.81 12.92 4.31
C GLU A 78 -6.05 12.05 4.07
N LEU A 79 -6.01 10.82 4.57
CA LEU A 79 -7.06 9.81 4.47
C LEU A 79 -7.26 9.17 5.84
N LYS A 80 -8.50 8.79 6.16
CA LYS A 80 -8.80 8.06 7.40
C LYS A 80 -9.53 6.78 7.08
N TYR A 81 -9.06 5.69 7.67
CA TYR A 81 -9.73 4.40 7.53
C TYR A 81 -9.72 3.65 8.86
N SER A 82 -10.92 3.35 9.36
CA SER A 82 -11.10 2.82 10.71
C SER A 82 -10.44 3.74 11.74
N MET A 83 -9.59 3.22 12.61
CA MET A 83 -8.87 3.97 13.65
C MET A 83 -7.51 4.52 13.19
N LYS A 84 -7.16 4.35 11.91
CA LYS A 84 -5.85 4.72 11.37
C LYS A 84 -5.96 5.89 10.40
N SER A 85 -4.95 6.75 10.43
CA SER A 85 -4.80 7.85 9.48
C SER A 85 -3.65 7.52 8.53
N TYR A 86 -3.84 7.86 7.26
CA TYR A 86 -2.91 7.64 6.18
C TYR A 86 -2.70 8.95 5.44
N TYR A 87 -1.59 9.02 4.72
CA TYR A 87 -1.42 10.03 3.70
C TYR A 87 -1.22 9.36 2.35
N MET A 88 -1.79 9.97 1.33
CA MET A 88 -1.52 9.65 -0.06
C MET A 88 -0.69 10.79 -0.65
N GLU A 89 0.39 10.43 -1.32
CA GLU A 89 1.27 11.36 -2.01
C GLU A 89 1.32 11.00 -3.49
N TYR A 90 1.13 11.99 -4.35
CA TYR A 90 1.32 11.87 -5.79
C TYR A 90 2.61 12.59 -6.17
N TYR A 91 3.51 11.84 -6.80
CA TYR A 91 4.80 12.28 -7.27
C TYR A 91 4.76 12.44 -8.79
N PHE A 92 5.27 13.56 -9.31
CA PHE A 92 5.33 13.83 -10.74
C PHE A 92 6.52 14.72 -11.09
N GLU A 93 7.12 14.46 -12.25
CA GLU A 93 8.16 15.31 -12.80
C GLU A 93 7.54 16.51 -13.54
N THR A 94 8.12 17.69 -13.36
CA THR A 94 7.83 18.84 -14.24
C THR A 94 9.09 19.22 -14.99
N ASN A 95 9.25 18.66 -16.19
CA ASN A 95 10.08 19.12 -17.31
C ASN A 95 10.19 18.00 -18.37
N PRO A 96 9.86 18.25 -19.65
CA PRO A 96 10.14 17.32 -20.75
C PRO A 96 11.53 17.53 -21.39
N ASP A 97 12.30 18.54 -20.98
CA ASP A 97 13.34 19.14 -21.83
C ASP A 97 14.74 18.51 -21.74
N ASP A 98 14.83 17.23 -21.37
CA ASP A 98 15.98 16.42 -21.75
C ASP A 98 15.64 15.67 -23.04
N GLY A 99 15.76 16.39 -24.16
CA GLY A 99 15.69 15.83 -25.50
C GLY A 99 16.64 14.64 -25.64
N GLY A 100 16.11 13.42 -25.51
CA GLY A 100 16.76 12.17 -25.90
C GLY A 100 18.12 11.88 -25.28
N LYS A 101 18.58 12.64 -24.27
CA LYS A 101 19.83 12.31 -23.58
C LYS A 101 19.55 11.11 -22.66
N PRO A 102 20.32 10.02 -22.79
CA PRO A 102 20.19 8.91 -21.86
C PRO A 102 20.45 9.50 -20.47
N ALA A 103 19.48 9.32 -19.56
CA ALA A 103 19.62 9.73 -18.18
C ALA A 103 20.93 9.14 -17.66
N GLY A 104 21.95 9.99 -17.52
CA GLY A 104 23.13 9.65 -16.74
C GLY A 104 22.62 9.21 -15.38
N TRP A 105 23.27 8.21 -14.78
CA TRP A 105 22.89 7.71 -13.46
C TRP A 105 22.95 8.88 -12.48
N ASN A 106 21.81 9.50 -12.22
CA ASN A 106 21.72 10.67 -11.40
C ASN A 106 21.33 10.21 -10.00
N PHE A 107 22.24 10.38 -9.05
CA PHE A 107 22.01 10.03 -7.65
C PHE A 107 20.97 10.93 -6.97
N ASP A 108 20.56 12.04 -7.63
CA ASP A 108 19.51 12.97 -7.20
C ASP A 108 18.09 12.45 -7.52
N LEU A 109 17.96 11.24 -8.09
CA LEU A 109 16.67 10.63 -8.37
C LEU A 109 16.09 9.93 -7.14
N HIS A 110 14.78 10.01 -6.98
CA HIS A 110 14.07 9.29 -5.92
C HIS A 110 14.25 7.78 -6.09
N ASP A 111 14.31 7.05 -4.96
CA ASP A 111 14.59 5.61 -4.97
C ASP A 111 13.64 4.83 -5.90
N MET A 112 12.37 5.25 -6.02
CA MET A 112 11.40 4.63 -6.95
C MET A 112 11.70 4.90 -8.44
N GLN A 113 12.18 6.10 -8.78
CA GLN A 113 12.61 6.42 -10.15
C GLN A 113 13.84 5.58 -10.51
N LEU A 114 14.79 5.42 -9.59
CA LEU A 114 15.98 4.58 -9.78
C LEU A 114 15.63 3.09 -9.89
N CYS A 115 14.73 2.59 -9.03
CA CYS A 115 14.36 1.18 -9.01
C CYS A 115 13.60 0.74 -10.27
N PHE A 116 12.71 1.60 -10.78
CA PHE A 116 11.69 1.16 -11.74
C PHE A 116 11.59 2.02 -13.01
N GLY A 117 12.34 3.13 -13.10
CA GLY A 117 12.30 4.03 -14.25
C GLY A 117 10.96 4.75 -14.43
N ILE A 118 10.21 4.94 -13.35
CA ILE A 118 8.90 5.60 -13.35
C ILE A 118 9.06 7.10 -13.13
N LYS A 119 8.17 7.91 -13.71
CA LYS A 119 8.20 9.39 -13.62
C LYS A 119 7.04 9.99 -12.81
N GLU A 120 5.94 9.25 -12.77
CA GLU A 120 4.72 9.61 -12.06
C GLU A 120 4.28 8.39 -11.26
N PHE A 121 3.99 8.56 -9.98
CA PHE A 121 3.57 7.46 -9.12
C PHE A 121 2.87 7.94 -7.86
N LEU A 122 2.11 7.04 -7.23
CA LEU A 122 1.41 7.25 -5.98
C LEU A 122 2.05 6.45 -4.86
N VAL A 123 2.13 7.03 -3.68
CA VAL A 123 2.51 6.35 -2.44
C VAL A 123 1.40 6.56 -1.43
N ILE A 124 0.88 5.47 -0.86
CA ILE A 124 -0.01 5.53 0.31
C ILE A 124 0.72 4.95 1.52
N ALA A 125 0.75 5.69 2.62
CA ALA A 125 1.53 5.34 3.80
C ALA A 125 0.81 5.75 5.09
N PRO A 126 1.04 5.03 6.20
CA PRO A 126 0.41 5.34 7.47
C PRO A 126 1.01 6.62 8.06
N GLN A 127 0.17 7.42 8.70
CA GLN A 127 0.59 8.56 9.51
C GLN A 127 1.05 8.06 10.89
N SER A 128 2.13 7.29 10.90
CA SER A 128 2.77 6.74 12.10
C SER A 128 4.20 7.29 12.22
N ALA A 129 4.82 7.15 13.40
CA ALA A 129 6.22 7.51 13.59
C ALA A 129 7.17 6.73 12.67
N SER A 130 6.78 5.51 12.25
CA SER A 130 7.57 4.68 11.35
C SER A 130 7.34 5.03 9.87
N GLY A 131 6.17 5.56 9.50
CA GLY A 131 5.79 5.84 8.12
C GLY A 131 5.65 4.59 7.22
N VAL A 132 5.66 3.39 7.79
CA VAL A 132 5.62 2.10 7.08
C VAL A 132 4.51 1.20 7.60
N VAL A 133 3.99 0.34 6.74
CA VAL A 133 3.00 -0.68 7.09
C VAL A 133 3.72 -1.98 7.44
N LEU A 134 3.62 -2.39 8.71
CA LEU A 134 4.25 -3.62 9.20
C LEU A 134 3.39 -4.87 8.98
N ASP A 135 2.07 -4.69 8.92
CA ASP A 135 1.12 -5.77 8.72
C ASP A 135 0.90 -6.04 7.22
N ALA A 136 1.24 -7.25 6.77
CA ALA A 136 1.14 -7.61 5.34
C ALA A 136 -0.30 -7.61 4.80
N PRO A 137 -1.32 -8.09 5.55
CA PRO A 137 -2.73 -7.92 5.19
C PRO A 137 -3.14 -6.46 5.02
N GLU A 138 -2.76 -5.58 5.95
CA GLU A 138 -3.01 -4.13 5.85
C GLU A 138 -2.37 -3.53 4.60
N ALA A 139 -1.10 -3.85 4.33
CA ALA A 139 -0.39 -3.35 3.15
C ALA A 139 -1.08 -3.80 1.85
N SER A 140 -1.47 -5.08 1.79
CA SER A 140 -2.19 -5.65 0.64
C SER A 140 -3.55 -4.99 0.43
N LYS A 141 -4.26 -4.69 1.53
CA LYS A 141 -5.56 -4.01 1.49
C LYS A 141 -5.44 -2.56 1.04
N LEU A 142 -4.44 -1.82 1.50
CA LEU A 142 -4.18 -0.46 1.03
C LEU A 142 -3.84 -0.45 -0.46
N LEU A 143 -2.92 -1.33 -0.88
CA LEU A 143 -2.48 -1.43 -2.26
C LEU A 143 -3.65 -1.81 -3.19
N SER A 144 -4.51 -2.76 -2.79
CA SER A 144 -5.69 -3.13 -3.57
C SER A 144 -6.72 -2.00 -3.65
N SER A 145 -6.94 -1.27 -2.55
CA SER A 145 -7.87 -0.14 -2.51
C SER A 145 -7.45 0.96 -3.49
N VAL A 146 -6.17 1.32 -3.50
CA VAL A 146 -5.62 2.32 -4.43
C VAL A 146 -5.65 1.80 -5.87
N ALA A 147 -5.32 0.53 -6.11
CA ALA A 147 -5.37 -0.07 -7.45
C ALA A 147 -6.79 -0.04 -8.04
N ILE A 148 -7.82 -0.35 -7.24
CA ILE A 148 -9.22 -0.28 -7.67
C ILE A 148 -9.60 1.17 -7.98
N ALA A 149 -9.27 2.11 -7.09
CA ALA A 149 -9.56 3.53 -7.32
C ALA A 149 -8.90 4.06 -8.60
N LEU A 150 -7.66 3.66 -8.88
CA LEU A 150 -6.95 4.04 -10.12
C LEU A 150 -7.57 3.41 -11.36
N SER A 151 -8.00 2.15 -11.27
CA SER A 151 -8.73 1.48 -12.35
C SER A 151 -10.05 2.20 -12.66
N ASN A 152 -10.80 2.62 -11.64
CA ASN A 152 -12.03 3.42 -11.82
C ASN A 152 -11.75 4.80 -12.42
N CYS A 153 -10.59 5.38 -12.12
CA CYS A 153 -10.12 6.62 -12.72
C CYS A 153 -9.58 6.45 -14.15
N SER A 154 -9.46 5.22 -14.66
CA SER A 154 -8.73 4.91 -15.90
C SER A 154 -7.28 5.42 -15.90
N SER A 155 -6.65 5.46 -14.72
CA SER A 155 -5.26 5.90 -14.55
C SER A 155 -4.30 4.72 -14.61
N LEU A 156 -3.15 4.95 -15.24
CA LEU A 156 -2.06 3.98 -15.33
C LEU A 156 -0.92 4.31 -14.36
N TRP A 157 -1.16 5.16 -13.36
CA TRP A 157 -0.15 5.48 -12.35
C TRP A 157 0.21 4.24 -11.53
N PRO A 158 1.50 3.91 -11.37
CA PRO A 158 1.94 2.96 -10.37
C PRO A 158 1.57 3.43 -8.95
N ALA A 159 1.08 2.53 -8.12
CA ALA A 159 0.81 2.75 -6.72
C ALA A 159 1.77 1.93 -5.85
N PHE A 160 2.23 2.51 -4.75
CA PHE A 160 3.18 1.89 -3.82
C PHE A 160 2.71 2.03 -2.38
N VAL A 161 3.10 1.05 -1.56
CA VAL A 161 2.95 1.04 -0.10
C VAL A 161 4.33 0.78 0.52
N PRO A 162 4.82 1.63 1.43
CA PRO A 162 6.04 1.35 2.17
C PRO A 162 5.77 0.25 3.19
N VAL A 163 6.65 -0.75 3.23
CA VAL A 163 6.52 -1.96 4.03
C VAL A 163 7.83 -2.27 4.76
N HIS A 164 7.81 -3.31 5.58
CA HIS A 164 8.94 -3.76 6.39
C HIS A 164 9.45 -2.67 7.35
N ASP A 165 10.73 -2.71 7.70
CA ASP A 165 11.36 -1.75 8.61
C ASP A 165 11.72 -0.43 7.87
N PRO A 166 11.54 0.75 8.50
CA PRO A 166 11.84 2.04 7.88
C PRO A 166 13.28 2.19 7.36
N SER A 167 14.26 1.50 7.95
CA SER A 167 15.65 1.56 7.49
C SER A 167 15.84 0.90 6.11
N ARG A 168 15.01 -0.09 5.77
CA ARG A 168 15.09 -0.87 4.52
C ARG A 168 14.44 -0.17 3.33
N LYS A 169 13.77 0.97 3.54
CA LYS A 169 13.07 1.71 2.47
C LYS A 169 12.35 0.78 1.47
N ALA A 170 11.65 -0.22 2.00
CA ALA A 170 11.09 -1.27 1.17
C ALA A 170 9.67 -0.90 0.74
N TYR A 171 9.31 -1.27 -0.49
CA TYR A 171 8.02 -0.94 -1.07
C TYR A 171 7.45 -2.13 -1.83
N ILE A 172 6.15 -2.31 -1.71
CA ILE A 172 5.37 -3.13 -2.65
C ILE A 172 4.55 -2.20 -3.52
N GLY A 173 4.39 -2.55 -4.79
CA GLY A 173 3.62 -1.73 -5.71
C GLY A 173 2.90 -2.52 -6.79
N ILE A 174 1.95 -1.84 -7.42
CA ILE A 174 1.14 -2.38 -8.50
C ILE A 174 0.84 -1.29 -9.52
N GLN A 175 0.76 -1.66 -10.79
CA GLN A 175 0.30 -0.80 -11.87
C GLN A 175 -0.56 -1.62 -12.81
N SER A 176 -1.77 -1.12 -13.09
CA SER A 176 -2.60 -1.64 -14.16
C SER A 176 -2.10 -1.07 -15.49
N MET A 177 -1.82 -1.93 -16.45
CA MET A 177 -1.37 -1.58 -17.80
C MET A 177 -2.50 -1.94 -18.79
N GLY A 178 -3.59 -1.18 -18.73
CA GLY A 178 -4.83 -1.48 -19.45
C GLY A 178 -5.65 -2.61 -18.81
N THR A 179 -6.45 -3.32 -19.60
CA THR A 179 -7.40 -4.34 -19.11
C THR A 179 -6.80 -5.74 -18.94
N VAL A 180 -5.58 -5.97 -19.45
CA VAL A 180 -5.03 -7.34 -19.60
C VAL A 180 -3.81 -7.58 -18.72
N PHE A 181 -3.05 -6.53 -18.40
CA PHE A 181 -1.77 -6.68 -17.74
C PHE A 181 -1.71 -5.89 -16.45
N THR A 182 -1.18 -6.55 -15.43
CA THR A 182 -0.77 -5.91 -14.18
C THR A 182 0.72 -6.08 -14.01
N ARG A 183 1.41 -4.99 -13.69
CA ARG A 183 2.81 -4.99 -13.30
C ARG A 183 2.88 -4.93 -11.77
N ARG A 184 3.65 -5.83 -11.16
CA ARG A 184 3.97 -5.78 -9.73
C ARG A 184 5.38 -5.24 -9.53
N PHE A 185 5.54 -4.46 -8.47
CA PHE A 185 6.80 -3.90 -8.05
C PHE A 185 7.13 -4.38 -6.64
N GLU A 186 8.40 -4.72 -6.43
CA GLU A 186 8.95 -5.02 -5.12
C GLU A 186 10.31 -4.35 -5.04
N ALA A 187 10.49 -3.44 -4.09
CA ALA A 187 11.75 -2.75 -3.83
C ALA A 187 12.22 -3.04 -2.42
N ASP A 188 13.52 -3.29 -2.26
CA ASP A 188 14.12 -3.54 -0.96
C ASP A 188 15.57 -3.04 -0.92
N LEU A 189 15.88 -2.18 0.06
CA LEU A 189 17.22 -1.64 0.26
C LEU A 189 17.99 -2.48 1.29
N ILE A 190 19.05 -3.13 0.84
CA ILE A 190 20.00 -3.84 1.69
C ILE A 190 21.14 -2.88 2.02
N ARG A 191 21.21 -2.41 3.28
CA ARG A 191 22.26 -1.49 3.75
C ARG A 191 23.53 -2.22 4.17
N SER A 192 23.67 -2.58 5.45
CA SER A 192 24.97 -2.82 6.09
C SER A 192 25.47 -4.26 6.08
N GLN A 193 24.61 -5.25 5.83
CA GLN A 193 25.00 -6.65 5.72
C GLN A 193 24.53 -7.22 4.40
N VAL A 194 25.35 -7.04 3.37
CA VAL A 194 25.25 -7.83 2.15
C VAL A 194 25.66 -9.26 2.51
N PRO A 195 24.77 -10.26 2.37
CA PRO A 195 25.16 -11.65 2.58
C PRO A 195 26.41 -11.98 1.78
N VAL A 196 27.40 -12.64 2.38
CA VAL A 196 28.72 -12.91 1.76
C VAL A 196 28.60 -13.52 0.35
N LYS A 197 27.59 -14.36 0.14
CA LYS A 197 27.28 -14.95 -1.17
C LYS A 197 27.03 -13.90 -2.26
N LEU A 198 26.37 -12.81 -1.93
CA LEU A 198 26.03 -11.72 -2.86
C LEU A 198 27.19 -10.73 -3.09
N MET A 199 28.33 -10.89 -2.40
CA MET A 199 29.54 -10.08 -2.65
C MET A 199 30.33 -10.57 -3.88
N HIS A 200 30.02 -11.75 -4.40
CA HIS A 200 30.69 -12.34 -5.57
C HIS A 200 29.72 -12.49 -6.73
N LEU A 201 30.25 -12.44 -7.96
CA LEU A 201 29.45 -12.58 -9.19
C LEU A 201 28.66 -13.88 -9.23
N GLU A 202 29.21 -14.96 -8.67
CA GLU A 202 28.55 -16.26 -8.59
C GLU A 202 27.23 -16.20 -7.81
N GLY A 203 27.23 -15.66 -6.59
CA GLY A 203 26.00 -15.56 -5.82
C GLY A 203 25.02 -14.50 -6.37
N LEU A 204 25.52 -13.44 -7.02
CA LEU A 204 24.67 -12.52 -7.77
C LEU A 204 23.99 -13.22 -8.96
N TYR A 205 24.72 -14.08 -9.67
CA TYR A 205 24.18 -14.88 -10.77
C TYR A 205 23.15 -15.91 -10.26
N GLU A 206 23.43 -16.63 -9.18
CA GLU A 206 22.48 -17.56 -8.56
C GLU A 206 21.18 -16.85 -8.14
N LEU A 207 21.31 -15.68 -7.50
CA LEU A 207 20.16 -14.86 -7.13
C LEU A 207 19.35 -14.46 -8.37
N PHE A 208 20.02 -13.98 -9.43
CA PHE A 208 19.38 -13.61 -10.68
C PHE A 208 18.62 -14.80 -11.31
N VAL A 209 19.27 -15.97 -11.41
CA VAL A 209 18.64 -17.19 -11.96
C VAL A 209 17.44 -17.61 -11.13
N SER A 210 17.53 -17.56 -9.79
CA SER A 210 16.42 -17.93 -8.91
C SER A 210 15.19 -17.05 -9.15
N LYS A 211 15.39 -15.73 -9.31
CA LYS A 211 14.30 -14.78 -9.60
C LYS A 211 13.72 -14.99 -10.99
N PHE A 212 14.53 -15.33 -11.98
CA PHE A 212 14.06 -15.64 -13.33
C PHE A 212 13.16 -16.89 -13.32
N VAL A 213 13.60 -17.97 -12.67
CA VAL A 213 12.85 -19.23 -12.59
C VAL A 213 11.55 -19.09 -11.79
N SER A 214 11.56 -18.34 -10.68
CA SER A 214 10.33 -18.04 -9.93
C SER A 214 9.32 -17.23 -10.76
N SER A 215 9.79 -16.34 -11.64
CA SER A 215 8.91 -15.58 -12.53
C SER A 215 8.26 -16.45 -13.61
N LEU A 216 8.89 -17.55 -14.03
CA LEU A 216 8.29 -18.53 -14.96
C LEU A 216 7.24 -19.45 -14.31
N HIS A 217 7.24 -19.62 -12.98
CA HIS A 217 6.21 -20.41 -12.30
C HIS A 217 4.91 -19.61 -12.03
N GLN A 218 4.94 -18.29 -12.16
CA GLN A 218 3.74 -17.43 -12.09
C GLN A 218 3.17 -17.14 -13.50
N VAL A 219 2.98 -18.17 -14.32
CA VAL A 219 2.29 -18.03 -15.60
C VAL A 219 0.79 -18.20 -15.40
N VAL A 220 0.15 -17.10 -15.02
CA VAL A 220 -1.15 -16.65 -15.57
C VAL A 220 -1.09 -15.12 -15.63
N SER A 221 -0.68 -14.54 -16.76
CA SER A 221 -0.79 -13.09 -17.08
C SER A 221 -0.20 -12.05 -16.09
N PHE A 222 0.97 -12.28 -15.49
CA PHE A 222 1.62 -11.28 -14.64
C PHE A 222 3.08 -11.01 -15.02
N SER A 223 3.46 -9.73 -15.06
CA SER A 223 4.87 -9.32 -15.09
C SER A 223 5.25 -8.81 -13.69
N SER A 224 6.13 -9.54 -13.02
CA SER A 224 6.65 -9.18 -11.70
C SER A 224 8.05 -8.59 -11.87
N PHE A 225 8.24 -7.34 -11.45
CA PHE A 225 9.56 -6.69 -11.42
C PHE A 225 9.98 -6.53 -9.95
N SER A 226 11.00 -7.29 -9.56
CA SER A 226 11.62 -7.23 -8.24
C SER A 226 12.96 -6.51 -8.39
N GLY A 227 13.12 -5.36 -7.72
CA GLY A 227 14.36 -4.60 -7.64
C GLY A 227 14.97 -4.76 -6.24
N GLN A 228 16.14 -5.38 -6.15
CA GLN A 228 16.92 -5.40 -4.92
C GLN A 228 18.10 -4.44 -5.08
N PHE A 229 18.20 -3.45 -4.20
CA PHE A 229 19.26 -2.44 -4.25
C PHE A 229 20.32 -2.68 -3.18
N PHE A 230 21.57 -2.61 -3.61
CA PHE A 230 22.75 -2.49 -2.77
C PHE A 230 23.26 -1.06 -2.93
N LYS A 231 23.10 -0.22 -1.92
CA LYS A 231 23.70 1.11 -1.87
C LYS A 231 24.95 0.97 -1.00
N CYS A 232 26.12 0.82 -1.65
CA CYS A 232 27.42 0.86 -0.98
C CYS A 232 27.75 2.28 -0.51
#